data_AF-A0A1U9KHK0-F1
#
_entry.id   AF-A0A1U9KHK0-F1
#
_cell.length_a   1.000
_cell.length_b   1.000
_cell.length_c   1.000
_cell.angle_alpha   90.00
_cell.angle_beta   90.00
_cell.angle_gamma   90.00
#
_symmetry.space_group_name_H-M   'P 1'
#
loop_
_entity.id
_entity.type
_entity.pdbx_description
1 polymer ?
#
loop_
_entity_poly.entity_id
_entity_poly.type
_entity_poly.pdbx_seq_one_letter_code
_entity_poly.pdbx_strand_id
1 'polypeptide(L)'
;MDYGRRCDDLAEAGSVAGDRGRVSRNGRTLTRRLLADAHFACDYGEFDIARGLLELAERVMVGRNEHQGASGRRLLEQLVLGFERVWQLQHLALEMPHPLDQARFESLRKMLFRSGKN
;
A
#
# COMPACT_ATOMS: atom_id res chain seq x y z
N MET A 1 0.22 6.88 -17.20
CA MET A 1 0.93 7.40 -16.02
C MET A 1 1.92 6.33 -15.60
N ASP A 2 3.22 6.56 -15.79
CA ASP A 2 4.27 5.55 -15.60
C ASP A 2 4.92 5.73 -14.21
N TYR A 3 4.50 4.90 -13.26
CA TYR A 3 4.85 5.05 -11.84
C TYR A 3 6.30 4.65 -11.54
N GLY A 4 6.97 3.92 -12.43
CA GLY A 4 8.38 3.55 -12.26
C GLY A 4 9.31 4.79 -12.25
N ARG A 5 9.02 5.76 -13.12
CA ARG A 5 9.86 6.96 -13.29
C ARG A 5 9.81 7.89 -12.08
N ARG A 6 8.67 8.00 -11.39
CA ARG A 6 8.50 8.88 -10.23
C ARG A 6 9.25 8.40 -8.98
N CYS A 7 9.49 7.09 -8.87
CA CYS A 7 10.37 6.54 -7.83
C CYS A 7 11.84 6.87 -8.06
N ASP A 8 12.26 7.05 -9.32
CA ASP A 8 13.61 7.46 -9.69
C ASP A 8 13.79 9.00 -9.61
N ASP A 9 12.75 9.78 -9.95
CA ASP A 9 12.79 11.25 -9.86
C ASP A 9 12.94 11.75 -8.40
N LEU A 10 12.37 11.03 -7.43
CA LEU A 10 12.59 11.28 -6.01
C LEU A 10 13.99 10.87 -5.52
N ALA A 11 14.73 10.09 -6.31
CA ALA A 11 16.11 9.69 -6.03
C ALA A 11 17.14 10.70 -6.61
N GLU A 12 16.84 11.38 -7.73
CA GLU A 12 17.76 12.36 -8.34
C GLU A 12 17.80 13.71 -7.62
N ALA A 13 16.70 14.15 -6.99
CA ALA A 13 16.64 15.45 -6.30
C ALA A 13 17.60 15.60 -5.10
N GLY A 14 18.38 14.57 -4.75
CA GLY A 14 19.35 14.57 -3.66
C GLY A 14 20.82 14.44 -4.05
N SER A 15 21.19 14.42 -5.34
CA SER A 15 22.58 14.10 -5.73
C SER A 15 23.20 15.13 -6.68
N VAL A 16 23.62 16.26 -6.12
CA VAL A 16 24.63 17.14 -6.75
C VAL A 16 25.74 17.44 -5.74
N ALA A 17 26.57 16.44 -5.44
CA ALA A 17 27.95 16.64 -4.97
C ALA A 17 28.68 15.29 -5.06
N GLY A 18 29.64 15.21 -5.98
CA GLY A 18 30.28 13.97 -6.37
C GLY A 18 31.24 13.40 -5.33
N ASP A 19 31.43 12.09 -5.39
CA ASP A 19 32.74 11.45 -5.27
C ASP A 19 32.66 10.02 -5.79
N ARG A 20 33.41 9.74 -6.86
CA ARG A 20 33.51 8.43 -7.50
C ARG A 20 34.45 7.58 -6.66
N GLY A 21 33.93 6.84 -5.70
CA GLY A 21 34.84 6.03 -4.87
C GLY A 21 34.25 5.09 -3.85
N ARG A 22 32.92 4.90 -3.75
CA ARG A 22 32.35 3.81 -2.94
C ARG A 22 31.08 3.33 -3.60
N VAL A 23 31.04 2.05 -3.92
CA VAL A 23 29.82 1.32 -4.24
C VAL A 23 28.85 1.48 -3.07
N SER A 24 28.03 2.53 -3.06
CA SER A 24 26.92 2.60 -2.13
C SER A 24 25.83 1.72 -2.72
N ARG A 25 25.74 0.51 -2.17
CA ARG A 25 24.53 -0.29 -2.10
C ARG A 25 23.43 0.59 -1.50
N ASN A 26 22.85 1.51 -2.28
CA ASN A 26 21.58 2.19 -1.98
C ASN A 26 20.43 1.17 -2.08
N GLY A 27 20.63 -0.01 -1.49
CA GLY A 27 19.64 -1.05 -1.33
C GLY A 27 18.59 -0.50 -0.39
N ARG A 28 17.38 -0.32 -0.91
CA ARG A 28 16.19 -0.06 -0.11
C ARG A 28 16.20 -1.02 1.08
N THR A 29 16.13 -0.49 2.32
CA THR A 29 16.01 -1.34 3.51
C THR A 29 14.77 -2.23 3.36
N LEU A 30 14.77 -3.39 4.01
CA LEU A 30 13.63 -4.31 3.97
C LEU A 30 12.32 -3.57 4.31
N THR A 31 12.33 -2.72 5.33
CA THR A 31 11.21 -1.85 5.72
C THR A 31 10.73 -0.97 4.57
N ARG A 32 11.62 -0.28 3.84
CA ARG A 32 11.23 0.57 2.70
C ARG A 32 10.58 -0.23 1.57
N ARG A 33 11.08 -1.44 1.33
CA ARG A 33 10.51 -2.31 0.29
C ARG A 33 9.12 -2.79 0.68
N LEU A 34 8.95 -3.26 1.91
CA LEU A 34 7.65 -3.68 2.44
C LEU A 34 6.61 -2.56 2.38
N LEU A 35 7.01 -1.31 2.71
CA LEU A 35 6.13 -0.14 2.60
C LEU A 35 5.70 0.14 1.15
N ALA A 36 6.63 0.06 0.20
CA ALA A 36 6.32 0.25 -1.22
C ALA A 36 5.38 -0.85 -1.75
N ASP A 37 5.66 -2.11 -1.41
CA ASP A 37 4.84 -3.26 -1.81
C ASP A 37 3.44 -3.19 -1.15
N ALA A 38 3.33 -2.66 0.08
CA ALA A 38 2.04 -2.44 0.74
C ALA A 38 1.18 -1.42 0.00
N HIS A 39 1.77 -0.31 -0.45
CA HIS A 39 1.05 0.68 -1.27
C HIS A 39 0.61 0.10 -2.62
N PHE A 40 1.44 -0.73 -3.23
CA PHE A 40 1.07 -1.45 -4.44
C PHE A 40 -0.12 -2.38 -4.17
N ALA A 41 -0.08 -3.19 -3.10
CA ALA A 41 -1.22 -4.04 -2.73
C ALA A 41 -2.51 -3.21 -2.48
N CYS A 42 -2.42 -2.02 -1.89
CA CYS A 42 -3.55 -1.10 -1.77
C CYS A 42 -4.13 -0.70 -3.13
N ASP A 43 -3.29 -0.39 -4.12
CA ASP A 43 -3.73 0.01 -5.46
C ASP A 43 -4.46 -1.12 -6.20
N TYR A 44 -4.17 -2.38 -5.86
CA TYR A 44 -4.82 -3.57 -6.44
C TYR A 44 -6.04 -4.06 -5.65
N GLY A 45 -6.39 -3.40 -4.53
CA GLY A 45 -7.50 -3.82 -3.66
C GLY A 45 -7.18 -5.03 -2.79
N GLU A 46 -5.92 -5.44 -2.69
CA GLU A 46 -5.45 -6.56 -1.89
C GLU A 46 -5.18 -6.12 -0.43
N PHE A 47 -6.25 -5.73 0.29
CA PHE A 47 -6.11 -5.07 1.60
C PHE A 47 -5.51 -5.94 2.70
N ASP A 48 -5.78 -7.25 2.70
CA ASP A 48 -5.21 -8.17 3.68
C ASP A 48 -3.69 -8.32 3.49
N ILE A 49 -3.25 -8.35 2.23
CA ILE A 49 -1.83 -8.41 1.86
C ILE A 49 -1.15 -7.10 2.26
N ALA A 50 -1.75 -5.95 1.93
CA ALA A 50 -1.24 -4.64 2.33
C ALA A 50 -1.07 -4.53 3.85
N ARG A 51 -2.08 -4.96 4.62
CA ARG A 51 -2.03 -4.98 6.09
C ARG A 51 -0.90 -5.87 6.61
N GLY A 52 -0.78 -7.10 6.10
CA GLY A 52 0.28 -8.02 6.51
C GLY A 52 1.70 -7.49 6.21
N LEU A 53 1.87 -6.79 5.09
CA LEU A 53 3.14 -6.13 4.74
C LEU A 53 3.47 -4.97 5.69
N LEU A 54 2.48 -4.17 6.09
CA LEU A 54 2.66 -3.08 7.06
C LEU A 54 3.02 -3.62 8.46
N GLU A 55 2.33 -4.65 8.94
CA GLU A 55 2.65 -5.31 10.22
C GLU A 55 4.04 -5.96 10.22
N LEU A 56 4.48 -6.49 9.06
CA LEU A 56 5.84 -6.99 8.92
C LEU A 56 6.86 -5.86 8.91
N ALA A 57 6.57 -4.76 8.21
CA ALA A 57 7.44 -3.57 8.18
C ALA A 57 7.62 -2.99 9.59
N GLU A 58 6.55 -2.91 10.38
CA GLU A 58 6.60 -2.50 11.78
C GLU A 58 7.53 -3.40 12.60
N ARG A 59 7.31 -4.74 12.55
CA ARG A 59 8.15 -5.70 13.28
C ARG A 59 9.62 -5.60 12.92
N VAL A 60 9.93 -5.45 11.63
CA VAL A 60 11.31 -5.27 11.15
C VAL A 60 11.91 -3.96 11.67
N MET A 61 11.15 -2.86 11.59
CA MET A 61 11.60 -1.54 12.01
C MET A 61 11.86 -1.48 13.53
N VAL A 62 10.97 -2.07 14.34
CA VAL A 62 11.12 -2.16 15.79
C VAL A 62 12.28 -3.09 16.15
N GLY A 63 12.30 -4.30 15.60
CA GLY A 63 13.33 -5.30 15.91
C GLY A 63 14.75 -4.87 15.54
N ARG A 64 14.90 -3.94 14.59
CA ARG A 64 16.19 -3.41 14.14
C ARG A 64 16.50 -2.00 14.66
N ASN A 65 15.63 -1.42 15.48
CA ASN A 65 15.74 -0.02 15.92
C ASN A 65 15.86 1.00 14.76
N GLU A 66 15.26 0.70 13.60
CA GLU A 66 15.31 1.58 12.40
C GLU A 66 14.48 2.87 12.58
N HIS A 67 13.67 2.96 13.64
CA HIS A 67 12.85 4.11 13.98
C HIS A 67 13.66 5.28 14.60
N GLN A 68 14.94 5.09 14.92
CA GLN A 68 15.76 6.13 15.53
C GLN A 68 16.29 7.14 14.50
N GLY A 69 16.41 8.41 14.91
CA GLY A 69 16.92 9.50 14.08
C GLY A 69 15.93 10.01 13.01
N ALA A 70 16.37 10.99 12.22
CA ALA A 70 15.51 11.68 11.25
C ALA A 70 14.98 10.75 10.13
N SER A 71 15.79 9.80 9.66
CA SER A 71 15.36 8.82 8.66
C SER A 71 14.34 7.82 9.21
N GLY A 72 14.46 7.46 10.50
CA GLY A 72 13.52 6.57 11.17
C GLY A 72 12.16 7.21 11.40
N ARG A 73 12.11 8.50 11.75
CA ARG A 73 10.85 9.26 11.83
C ARG A 73 10.09 9.24 10.51
N ARG A 74 10.79 9.47 9.40
CA ARG A 74 10.17 9.41 8.06
C ARG A 74 9.64 8.01 7.73
N LEU A 75 10.32 6.95 8.15
CA LEU A 75 9.81 5.58 7.98
C LEU A 75 8.55 5.32 8.80
N LEU A 76 8.52 5.81 10.04
CA LEU A 76 7.35 5.73 10.90
C LEU A 76 6.15 6.48 10.29
N GLU A 77 6.37 7.68 9.76
CA GLU A 77 5.34 8.45 9.06
C GLU A 77 4.77 7.69 7.85
N GLN A 78 5.63 7.07 7.03
CA GLN A 78 5.18 6.26 5.89
C GLN A 78 4.41 5.01 6.33
N LEU A 79 4.80 4.39 7.44
CA LEU A 79 4.09 3.25 8.03
C LEU A 79 2.68 3.66 8.47
N VAL A 80 2.55 4.78 9.18
CA VAL A 80 1.24 5.33 9.60
C VAL A 80 0.36 5.65 8.39
N LEU A 81 0.89 6.35 7.39
CA LEU A 81 0.17 6.65 6.14
C LEU A 81 -0.28 5.38 5.41
N GLY A 82 0.51 4.31 5.46
CA GLY A 82 0.13 3.00 4.94
C GLY A 82 -1.10 2.41 5.65
N PHE A 83 -1.09 2.39 6.99
CA PHE A 83 -2.23 1.89 7.77
C PHE A 83 -3.48 2.73 7.58
N GLU A 84 -3.36 4.06 7.57
CA GLU A 84 -4.47 4.97 7.30
C GLU A 84 -5.06 4.72 5.91
N ARG A 85 -4.22 4.52 4.90
CA ARG A 85 -4.68 4.22 3.55
C ARG A 85 -5.46 2.91 3.46
N VAL A 86 -4.99 1.84 4.11
CA VAL A 86 -5.72 0.57 4.17
C VAL A 86 -7.08 0.79 4.85
N TRP A 87 -7.11 1.49 5.98
CA TRP A 87 -8.34 1.80 6.70
C TRP A 87 -9.33 2.57 5.81
N GLN A 88 -8.88 3.64 5.15
CA GLN A 88 -9.72 4.46 4.26
C GLN A 88 -10.30 3.63 3.10
N LEU A 89 -9.48 2.82 2.44
CA LEU A 89 -9.94 2.02 1.29
C LEU A 89 -10.92 0.92 1.72
N GLN A 90 -10.71 0.29 2.87
CA GLN A 90 -11.66 -0.66 3.44
C GLN A 90 -12.99 0.02 3.83
N HIS A 91 -12.94 1.22 4.40
CA HIS A 91 -14.16 1.97 4.76
C HIS A 91 -14.91 2.45 3.53
N LEU A 92 -14.21 2.97 2.52
CA LEU A 92 -14.84 3.35 1.25
C LEU A 92 -15.48 2.15 0.54
N ALA A 93 -14.87 0.97 0.60
CA ALA A 93 -15.45 -0.26 0.05
C ALA A 93 -16.69 -0.73 0.84
N LEU A 94 -16.79 -0.41 2.13
CA LEU A 94 -17.95 -0.73 2.97
C LEU A 94 -19.08 0.31 2.85
N GLU A 95 -18.73 1.59 2.73
CA GLU A 95 -19.69 2.70 2.63
C GLU A 95 -20.31 2.83 1.23
N MET A 96 -19.58 2.41 0.18
CA MET A 96 -20.06 2.40 -1.19
C MET A 96 -20.26 0.94 -1.66
N PRO A 97 -21.50 0.38 -1.60
CA PRO A 97 -21.76 -0.87 -2.28
C PRO A 97 -21.42 -0.68 -3.76
N HIS A 98 -20.52 -1.51 -4.29
CA HIS A 98 -20.13 -1.43 -5.69
C HIS A 98 -21.42 -1.52 -6.54
N PRO A 99 -21.65 -0.63 -7.52
CA PRO A 99 -22.89 -0.65 -8.31
C PRO A 99 -23.13 -2.01 -9.01
N LEU A 100 -22.06 -2.76 -9.30
CA LEU A 100 -22.15 -4.16 -9.75
C LEU A 100 -22.64 -5.14 -8.69
N ASP A 101 -22.34 -4.94 -7.40
CA ASP A 101 -22.88 -5.79 -6.33
C ASP A 101 -24.39 -5.57 -6.19
N GLN A 102 -24.85 -4.31 -6.30
CA GLN A 102 -26.27 -3.99 -6.29
C GLN A 102 -27.00 -4.60 -7.51
N ALA A 103 -26.42 -4.49 -8.71
CA ALA A 103 -26.96 -5.10 -9.92
C ALA A 103 -26.94 -6.65 -9.90
N ARG A 104 -25.90 -7.26 -9.32
CA ARG A 104 -25.78 -8.72 -9.17
C ARG A 104 -26.78 -9.25 -8.16
N PHE A 105 -26.96 -8.57 -7.02
CA PHE A 105 -27.97 -8.94 -6.02
C PHE A 105 -29.39 -8.81 -6.56
N GLU A 106 -29.67 -7.76 -7.35
CA GLU A 106 -30.97 -7.61 -8.01
C GLU A 106 -31.24 -8.70 -9.05
N SER A 107 -30.23 -9.10 -9.82
CA SER A 107 -30.36 -10.19 -10.80
C SER A 107 -30.64 -11.53 -10.11
N LEU A 108 -29.95 -11.82 -9.00
CA LEU A 108 -30.18 -13.01 -8.18
C LEU A 108 -31.56 -12.98 -7.51
N ARG A 109 -31.99 -11.84 -6.96
CA ARG A 109 -33.37 -11.65 -6.46
C ARG A 109 -34.40 -11.91 -7.57
N LYS A 110 -34.21 -11.35 -8.76
CA LYS A 110 -35.12 -11.56 -9.90
C LYS A 110 -35.20 -13.03 -10.30
N MET A 111 -34.11 -13.78 -10.24
CA MET A 111 -34.11 -15.23 -10.50
C MET A 111 -34.89 -16.00 -9.43
N LEU A 112 -34.68 -15.69 -8.15
CA LEU A 112 -35.38 -16.34 -7.04
C LEU A 112 -36.89 -16.07 -7.06
N PHE A 113 -37.31 -14.83 -7.36
CA PHE A 113 -38.72 -14.44 -7.39
C PHE A 113 -39.43 -14.69 -8.74
N ARG A 114 -38.72 -15.10 -9.79
CA ARG A 114 -39.32 -15.57 -11.06
C ARG A 114 -39.80 -17.01 -11.01
N SER A 115 -39.37 -17.81 -10.02
CA SER A 115 -39.67 -19.24 -9.93
C SER A 115 -41.10 -19.59 -9.45
N GLY A 116 -42.03 -18.63 -9.42
CA GLY A 116 -43.36 -18.81 -8.82
C GLY A 116 -44.56 -18.61 -9.76
N LYS A 117 -44.38 -18.60 -11.08
CA LYS A 117 -45.48 -18.58 -12.05
C LYS A 117 -45.28 -19.64 -13.13
N ASN A 118 -45.74 -20.84 -12.84
CA ASN A 118 -46.41 -21.75 -13.77
C ASN A 118 -47.19 -22.79 -12.98
#